data_AF-Q2TIM3-F1
#
_entry.id   AF-Q2TIM3-F1
#
_cell.length_a   1.000
_cell.length_b   1.000
_cell.length_c   1.000
_cell.angle_alpha   90.00
_cell.angle_beta   90.00
_cell.angle_gamma   90.00
#
_symmetry.space_group_name_H-M   'P 1'
#
loop_
_entity.id
_entity.type
_entity.pdbx_description
1 polymer ?
#
loop_
_entity_poly.entity_id
_entity_poly.type
_entity_poly.pdbx_seq_one_letter_code
_entity_poly.pdbx_strand_id
1 'polypeptide(L)'
;SGTNLYGCMKQLNLLKRRNRNLKILLSVGGWTYSSNFKAPASTPQGRDTFARSCVDLLKTLGFDGIDIDWEYPQDANEARNYVELLAAVRQAMDAYAQTLSRPHHFELTVACPAGAQNFQKLDVRGMDRYLDFWNL
;
A
#
# COMPACT_ATOMS: atom_id res chain seq x y z
N SER A 1 -30.60 -3.86 1.51
CA SER A 1 -29.13 -3.87 1.36
C SER A 1 -28.54 -4.73 2.46
N GLY A 2 -27.64 -5.65 2.15
CA GLY A 2 -27.01 -6.53 3.14
C GLY A 2 -25.64 -5.98 3.56
N THR A 3 -25.35 -5.96 4.87
CA THR A 3 -24.05 -5.56 5.45
C THR A 3 -23.05 -6.72 5.49
N ASN A 4 -23.38 -7.85 4.86
CA ASN A 4 -22.57 -9.05 4.91
C ASN A 4 -21.49 -9.03 3.81
N LEU A 5 -20.24 -9.10 4.25
CA LEU A 5 -19.08 -9.39 3.40
C LEU A 5 -19.07 -10.88 3.05
N TYR A 6 -18.85 -11.22 1.77
CA TYR A 6 -18.78 -12.59 1.25
C TYR A 6 -17.47 -12.81 0.47
N GLY A 7 -17.35 -13.94 -0.24
CA GLY A 7 -16.19 -14.28 -1.07
C GLY A 7 -14.89 -14.42 -0.28
N CYS A 8 -13.76 -14.23 -0.96
CA CYS A 8 -12.43 -14.34 -0.37
C CYS A 8 -12.25 -13.42 0.84
N MET A 9 -12.79 -12.19 0.77
CA MET A 9 -12.66 -11.22 1.86
C MET A 9 -13.27 -11.72 3.17
N LYS A 10 -14.42 -12.40 3.12
CA LYS A 10 -15.00 -13.06 4.29
C LYS A 10 -14.08 -14.18 4.80
N GLN A 11 -13.58 -15.02 3.92
CA GLN A 11 -12.74 -16.17 4.30
C GLN A 11 -11.42 -15.72 4.94
N LEU A 12 -10.78 -14.71 4.38
CA LEU A 12 -9.58 -14.07 4.92
C LEU A 12 -9.83 -13.51 6.33
N ASN A 13 -10.96 -12.82 6.53
CA ASN A 13 -11.34 -12.33 7.85
C ASN A 13 -11.64 -13.46 8.86
N LEU A 14 -12.19 -14.60 8.41
CA LEU A 14 -12.35 -15.79 9.26
C LEU A 14 -11.00 -16.40 9.65
N LEU A 15 -10.01 -16.42 8.75
CA LEU A 15 -8.67 -16.90 9.05
C LEU A 15 -7.97 -16.00 10.09
N LYS A 16 -8.08 -14.67 9.95
CA LYS A 16 -7.57 -13.72 10.96
C LYS A 16 -8.21 -13.94 12.34
N ARG A 17 -9.50 -14.28 12.39
CA ARG A 17 -10.18 -14.60 13.68
C ARG A 17 -9.61 -15.86 14.33
N ARG A 18 -9.19 -16.85 13.54
CA ARG A 18 -8.59 -18.10 14.03
C ARG A 18 -7.14 -17.92 14.45
N ASN A 19 -6.37 -17.11 13.72
CA ASN A 19 -4.99 -16.80 14.04
C ASN A 19 -4.80 -15.28 14.16
N ARG A 20 -4.75 -14.78 15.41
CA ARG A 20 -4.61 -13.34 15.68
C ARG A 20 -3.23 -12.77 15.32
N ASN A 21 -2.25 -13.61 15.01
CA ASN A 21 -0.94 -13.20 14.51
C ASN A 21 -0.88 -13.14 12.97
N LEU A 22 -1.91 -13.61 12.27
CA LEU A 22 -1.98 -13.50 10.81
C LEU A 22 -2.36 -12.07 10.40
N LYS A 23 -1.51 -11.45 9.60
CA LYS A 23 -1.79 -10.18 8.92
C LYS A 23 -2.14 -10.42 7.46
N ILE A 24 -3.05 -9.62 6.93
CA ILE A 24 -3.49 -9.67 5.54
C ILE A 24 -3.41 -8.28 4.96
N LEU A 25 -2.56 -8.12 3.95
CA LEU A 25 -2.35 -6.87 3.23
C LEU A 25 -3.09 -6.91 1.90
N LEU A 26 -3.60 -5.76 1.47
CA LEU A 26 -4.12 -5.59 0.12
C LEU A 26 -2.96 -5.16 -0.79
N SER A 27 -2.61 -6.01 -1.76
CA SER A 27 -1.66 -5.63 -2.81
C SER A 27 -2.37 -4.89 -3.94
N VAL A 28 -1.82 -3.75 -4.32
CA VAL A 28 -2.32 -2.87 -5.39
C VAL A 28 -1.26 -2.84 -6.48
N GLY A 29 -1.67 -3.08 -7.73
CA GLY A 29 -0.76 -3.06 -8.88
C GLY A 29 -0.53 -4.43 -9.47
N GLY A 30 0.73 -4.83 -9.51
CA GLY A 30 1.24 -5.96 -10.28
C GLY A 30 1.47 -5.59 -11.74
N TRP A 31 2.17 -6.48 -12.47
CA TRP A 31 2.55 -6.28 -13.87
C TRP A 31 1.45 -5.64 -14.74
N THR A 32 0.24 -6.21 -14.71
CA THR A 32 -0.88 -5.79 -15.56
C THR A 32 -1.37 -4.37 -15.27
N TYR A 33 -1.33 -3.93 -14.00
CA TYR A 33 -1.94 -2.66 -13.58
C TYR A 33 -0.93 -1.57 -13.25
N SER A 34 0.37 -1.86 -13.38
CA SER A 34 1.45 -0.93 -13.03
C SER A 34 1.45 0.37 -13.83
N SER A 35 0.94 0.34 -15.06
CA SER A 35 0.78 1.54 -15.89
C SER A 35 -0.15 2.60 -15.27
N ASN A 36 -1.01 2.21 -14.34
CA ASN A 36 -1.98 3.10 -13.69
C ASN A 36 -1.38 3.89 -12.52
N PHE A 37 -0.13 3.64 -12.09
CA PHE A 37 0.48 4.39 -11.00
C PHE A 37 0.98 5.76 -11.40
N LYS A 38 1.52 5.91 -12.62
CA LYS A 38 2.19 7.13 -13.06
C LYS A 38 1.32 8.38 -12.89
N ALA A 39 0.08 8.32 -13.38
CA ALA A 39 -0.84 9.47 -13.34
C ALA A 39 -1.17 9.92 -11.90
N PRO A 40 -1.71 9.06 -11.00
CA PRO A 40 -1.99 9.47 -9.63
C PRO A 40 -0.72 9.81 -8.84
N ALA A 41 0.40 9.13 -9.06
CA ALA A 41 1.65 9.43 -8.34
C ALA A 41 2.24 10.81 -8.70
N SER A 42 2.02 11.29 -9.92
CA SER A 42 2.65 12.50 -10.46
C SER A 42 2.16 13.83 -9.88
N THR A 43 1.05 13.84 -9.12
CA THR A 43 0.46 15.07 -8.56
C THR A 43 0.14 14.92 -7.08
N PRO A 44 0.24 16.00 -6.28
CA PRO A 44 -0.18 15.96 -4.88
C PRO A 44 -1.63 15.49 -4.69
N GLN A 45 -2.55 15.95 -5.55
CA GLN A 45 -3.98 15.59 -5.49
C GLN A 45 -4.20 14.12 -5.85
N GLY A 46 -3.49 13.60 -6.84
CA GLY A 46 -3.56 12.18 -7.21
C GLY A 46 -3.05 11.28 -6.09
N ARG A 47 -1.94 11.64 -5.45
CA ARG A 47 -1.38 10.90 -4.30
C ARG A 47 -2.31 10.92 -3.09
N ASP A 48 -2.89 12.07 -2.77
CA ASP A 48 -3.87 12.21 -1.69
C ASP A 48 -5.13 11.37 -1.98
N THR A 49 -5.62 11.38 -3.22
CA THR A 49 -6.76 10.54 -3.63
C THR A 49 -6.45 9.05 -3.50
N PHE A 50 -5.26 8.63 -3.95
CA PHE A 50 -4.79 7.25 -3.82
C PHE A 50 -4.67 6.84 -2.34
N ALA A 51 -4.03 7.67 -1.51
CA ALA A 51 -3.86 7.39 -0.09
C ALA A 51 -5.20 7.28 0.65
N ARG A 52 -6.16 8.16 0.35
CA ARG A 52 -7.52 8.10 0.92
C ARG A 52 -8.24 6.82 0.52
N SER A 53 -8.17 6.42 -0.75
CA SER A 53 -8.85 5.20 -1.21
C SER A 53 -8.24 3.94 -0.58
N CYS A 54 -6.92 3.89 -0.39
CA CYS A 54 -6.25 2.85 0.38
C CYS A 54 -6.82 2.75 1.81
N VAL A 55 -6.89 3.88 2.53
CA VAL A 55 -7.43 3.92 3.88
C VAL A 55 -8.91 3.49 3.93
N ASP A 56 -9.72 3.88 2.95
CA ASP A 56 -11.12 3.48 2.88
C ASP A 56 -11.30 1.98 2.63
N LEU A 57 -10.40 1.37 1.86
CA LEU A 57 -10.35 -0.08 1.69
C LEU A 57 -9.91 -0.79 2.99
N LEU A 58 -8.92 -0.26 3.72
CA LEU A 58 -8.53 -0.79 5.04
C LEU A 58 -9.73 -0.79 6.00
N LYS A 59 -10.42 0.35 6.12
CA LYS A 59 -11.62 0.52 6.96
C LYS A 59 -12.72 -0.46 6.62
N THR A 60 -12.99 -0.60 5.32
CA THR A 60 -14.18 -1.32 4.83
C THR A 60 -13.98 -2.83 4.80
N LEU A 61 -12.77 -3.29 4.49
CA LEU A 61 -12.48 -4.71 4.25
C LEU A 61 -11.72 -5.38 5.40
N GLY A 62 -11.11 -4.59 6.29
CA GLY A 62 -10.46 -5.09 7.51
C GLY A 62 -9.05 -5.63 7.28
N PHE A 63 -8.32 -5.08 6.30
CA PHE A 63 -6.91 -5.39 6.06
C PHE A 63 -5.98 -4.78 7.13
N ASP A 64 -4.82 -5.38 7.32
CA ASP A 64 -3.78 -4.92 8.27
C ASP A 64 -2.74 -4.03 7.60
N GLY A 65 -2.87 -3.77 6.30
CA GLY A 65 -1.92 -2.95 5.57
C GLY A 65 -2.14 -2.94 4.07
N ILE A 66 -1.27 -2.21 3.37
CA ILE A 66 -1.24 -2.03 1.92
C ILE A 66 0.12 -2.47 1.40
N ASP A 67 0.12 -3.20 0.31
CA ASP A 67 1.30 -3.53 -0.48
C ASP A 67 1.20 -2.82 -1.83
N ILE A 68 2.25 -2.09 -2.23
CA ILE A 68 2.30 -1.41 -3.55
C ILE A 68 3.27 -2.15 -4.46
N ASP A 69 2.73 -2.69 -5.54
CA ASP A 69 3.46 -3.46 -6.54
C ASP A 69 3.50 -2.68 -7.87
N TRP A 70 4.39 -1.69 -7.95
CA TRP A 70 4.62 -0.89 -9.16
C TRP A 70 5.83 -1.45 -9.92
N GLU A 71 5.54 -2.10 -11.06
CA GLU A 71 6.50 -2.73 -11.96
C GLU A 71 6.60 -1.99 -13.32
N TYR A 72 7.52 -1.06 -13.52
CA TYR A 72 8.42 -0.42 -12.56
C TYR A 72 8.40 1.09 -12.83
N PRO A 73 8.81 1.93 -11.86
CA PRO A 73 9.20 3.31 -12.14
C PRO A 73 10.28 3.36 -13.23
N GLN A 74 10.07 4.18 -14.25
CA GLN A 74 10.90 4.20 -15.46
C GLN A 74 12.06 5.20 -15.41
N ASP A 75 11.90 6.28 -14.65
CA ASP A 75 12.86 7.38 -14.58
C ASP A 75 12.94 8.00 -13.17
N ALA A 76 13.88 8.95 -12.99
CA ALA A 76 14.11 9.61 -11.71
C ALA A 76 12.89 10.41 -11.20
N ASN A 77 12.03 10.89 -12.11
CA ASN A 77 10.81 11.61 -11.73
C ASN A 77 9.75 10.64 -11.21
N GLU A 78 9.56 9.49 -11.86
CA GLU A 78 8.69 8.42 -11.34
C GLU A 78 9.21 7.86 -10.02
N ALA A 79 10.52 7.68 -9.85
CA ALA A 79 11.11 7.26 -8.58
C ALA A 79 10.84 8.26 -7.45
N ARG A 80 11.01 9.56 -7.71
CA ARG A 80 10.67 10.62 -6.74
C ARG A 80 9.17 10.61 -6.42
N ASN A 81 8.32 10.51 -7.43
CA ASN A 81 6.86 10.45 -7.24
C ASN A 81 6.45 9.21 -6.44
N TYR A 82 7.18 8.10 -6.56
CA TYR A 82 6.92 6.91 -5.77
C TYR A 82 7.24 7.15 -4.28
N VAL A 83 8.36 7.79 -3.96
CA VAL A 83 8.66 8.21 -2.57
C VAL A 83 7.56 9.12 -2.03
N GLU A 84 7.12 10.11 -2.80
CA GLU A 84 6.06 11.04 -2.40
C GLU A 84 4.71 10.33 -2.22
N LEU A 85 4.41 9.30 -3.04
CA LEU A 85 3.22 8.47 -2.92
C LEU A 85 3.26 7.63 -1.64
N LEU A 86 4.38 6.95 -1.36
CA LEU A 86 4.56 6.18 -0.13
C LEU A 86 4.43 7.05 1.12
N ALA A 87 4.99 8.26 1.09
CA ALA A 87 4.84 9.23 2.17
C ALA A 87 3.36 9.58 2.41
N ALA A 88 2.60 9.86 1.34
CA ALA A 88 1.18 10.19 1.43
C ALA A 88 0.35 9.02 2.00
N VAL A 89 0.62 7.80 1.54
CA VAL A 89 -0.07 6.58 2.01
C VAL A 89 0.23 6.32 3.49
N ARG A 90 1.51 6.36 3.90
CA ARG A 90 1.93 6.21 5.30
C ARG A 90 1.25 7.22 6.21
N GLN A 91 1.28 8.51 5.83
CA GLN A 91 0.64 9.59 6.59
C GLN A 91 -0.87 9.38 6.75
N ALA A 92 -1.57 8.99 5.68
CA ALA A 92 -3.00 8.74 5.74
C ALA A 92 -3.35 7.54 6.63
N MET A 93 -2.55 6.47 6.55
CA MET A 93 -2.69 5.28 7.40
C MET A 93 -2.43 5.60 8.87
N ASP A 94 -1.40 6.39 9.18
CA ASP A 94 -1.09 6.82 10.55
C ASP A 94 -2.16 7.73 11.12
N ALA A 95 -2.66 8.68 10.33
CA ALA A 95 -3.77 9.53 10.73
C ALA A 95 -5.02 8.70 11.04
N TYR A 96 -5.34 7.69 10.20
CA TYR A 96 -6.45 6.79 10.48
C TYR A 96 -6.22 5.94 11.73
N ALA A 97 -5.03 5.37 11.91
CA ALA A 97 -4.67 4.59 13.09
C ALA A 97 -4.91 5.35 14.40
N GLN A 98 -4.62 6.66 14.42
CA GLN A 98 -4.84 7.53 15.59
C GLN A 98 -6.33 7.75 15.92
N THR A 99 -7.24 7.54 14.97
CA THR A 99 -8.70 7.64 15.21
C THR A 99 -9.28 6.39 15.89
N LEU A 100 -8.53 5.30 15.94
CA LEU A 100 -9.01 4.02 16.48
C LEU A 100 -8.95 4.01 18.01
N SER A 101 -9.91 3.32 18.63
CA SER A 101 -9.99 3.17 20.09
C SER A 101 -8.78 2.45 20.70
N ARG A 102 -8.04 1.70 19.87
CA ARG A 102 -6.76 1.11 20.21
C ARG A 102 -5.76 1.47 19.11
N PRO A 103 -4.58 1.99 19.45
CA PRO A 103 -3.53 2.23 18.47
C PRO A 103 -3.26 0.94 17.68
N HIS A 104 -3.25 1.07 16.36
CA HIS A 104 -2.96 -0.02 15.44
C HIS A 104 -1.94 0.45 14.42
N HIS A 105 -0.88 -0.33 14.23
CA HIS A 105 0.10 -0.04 13.19
C HIS A 105 -0.27 -0.83 11.93
N PHE A 106 -0.76 -0.13 10.91
CA PHE A 106 -1.00 -0.73 9.60
C PHE A 106 0.31 -0.82 8.83
N GLU A 107 0.56 -1.96 8.19
CA GLU A 107 1.79 -2.21 7.44
C GLU A 107 1.73 -1.57 6.04
N LEU A 108 2.81 -0.91 5.63
CA LEU A 108 3.01 -0.45 4.26
C LEU A 108 4.23 -1.17 3.67
N THR A 109 4.02 -1.91 2.59
CA THR A 109 5.06 -2.71 1.94
C THR A 109 5.11 -2.44 0.45
N VAL A 110 6.17 -2.93 -0.19
CA VAL A 110 6.28 -2.97 -1.65
C VAL A 110 6.80 -4.32 -2.10
N ALA A 111 6.35 -4.78 -3.27
CA ALA A 111 7.11 -5.71 -4.09
C ALA A 111 8.22 -4.94 -4.80
N CYS A 112 9.47 -5.38 -4.67
CA CYS A 112 10.62 -4.70 -5.24
C CYS A 112 11.42 -5.58 -6.21
N PRO A 113 12.02 -4.97 -7.26
CA PRO A 113 12.76 -5.73 -8.24
C PRO A 113 14.10 -6.23 -7.72
N ALA A 114 14.43 -7.49 -7.99
CA ALA A 114 15.78 -8.02 -7.78
C ALA A 114 16.80 -7.65 -8.90
N GLY A 115 16.32 -7.14 -10.04
CA GLY A 115 17.16 -6.80 -11.20
C GLY A 115 17.79 -5.41 -11.12
N ALA A 116 19.12 -5.31 -11.31
CA ALA A 116 19.87 -4.04 -11.27
C ALA A 116 19.32 -2.95 -12.19
N GLN A 117 18.79 -3.34 -13.35
CA GLN A 117 18.19 -2.41 -14.32
C GLN A 117 16.99 -1.64 -13.76
N ASN A 118 16.32 -2.17 -12.74
CA ASN A 118 15.14 -1.57 -12.13
C ASN A 118 15.44 -1.01 -10.73
N PHE A 119 16.11 -1.76 -9.83
CA PHE A 119 16.33 -1.25 -8.47
C PHE A 119 17.27 -0.04 -8.43
N GLN A 120 18.19 0.11 -9.39
CA GLN A 120 19.08 1.28 -9.46
C GLN A 120 18.35 2.59 -9.78
N LYS A 121 17.11 2.51 -10.31
CA LYS A 121 16.26 3.67 -10.57
C LYS A 121 15.52 4.13 -9.32
N LEU A 122 15.37 3.26 -8.31
CA LEU A 122 14.60 3.54 -7.11
C LEU A 122 15.40 4.39 -6.12
N ASP A 123 14.74 5.34 -5.47
CA ASP A 123 15.27 5.98 -4.28
C ASP A 123 14.99 5.10 -3.05
N VAL A 124 15.74 3.99 -2.94
CA VAL A 124 15.56 3.00 -1.87
C VAL A 124 15.60 3.65 -0.49
N ARG A 125 16.55 4.58 -0.27
CA ARG A 125 16.69 5.26 1.03
C ARG A 125 15.51 6.19 1.30
N GLY A 126 14.98 6.87 0.29
CA GLY A 126 13.79 7.71 0.42
C GLY A 126 12.53 6.89 0.71
N MET A 127 12.38 5.73 0.06
CA MET A 127 11.26 4.81 0.23
C MET A 127 11.27 4.15 1.61
N ASP A 128 12.41 3.64 2.06
CA ASP A 128 12.57 2.85 3.30
C ASP A 128 12.08 3.57 4.57
N ARG A 129 12.07 4.90 4.55
CA ARG A 129 11.56 5.73 5.66
C ARG A 129 10.07 5.53 5.95
N TYR A 130 9.32 5.01 4.99
CA TYR A 130 7.86 4.86 5.07
C TYR A 130 7.40 3.41 5.07
N LEU A 131 8.29 2.48 4.73
CA LEU A 131 7.98 1.07 4.57
C LEU A 131 8.25 0.30 5.85
N ASP A 132 7.43 -0.72 6.08
CA ASP A 132 7.61 -1.67 7.18
C ASP A 132 8.61 -2.77 6.81
N PHE A 133 8.53 -3.25 5.57
CA PHE A 133 9.50 -4.17 4.98
C PHE A 133 9.34 -4.20 3.45
N TRP A 134 10.31 -4.84 2.80
CA TRP A 134 10.40 -5.00 1.36
C TRP A 134 10.20 -6.48 0.99
N ASN A 135 9.41 -6.76 -0.06
CA ASN A 135 9.27 -8.08 -0.65
C ASN A 135 10.15 -8.16 -1.92
N LEU A 136 11.33 -8.79 -1.81
CA LEU A 136 12.33 -8.93 -2.89
C LEU A 136 12.08 -10.16 -3.78
#